data_AF-A0A804PDW4-F1
#
_entry.id   AF-A0A804PDW4-F1
#
_cell.length_a   1.000
_cell.length_b   1.000
_cell.length_c   1.000
_cell.angle_alpha   90.00
_cell.angle_beta   90.00
_cell.angle_gamma   90.00
#
_symmetry.space_group_name_H-M   'P 1'
#
loop_
_entity.id
_entity.type
_entity.pdbx_description
1 polymer ?
#
loop_
_entity_poly.entity_id
_entity_poly.type
_entity_poly.pdbx_seq_one_letter_code
_entity_poly.pdbx_strand_id
1 'polypeptide(L)'
;MSGDGDARGLEAAAATAAEAARELREAAAALVATRAAEEDALRRRAVALEADVRRLQASLHALDPSTLDKVEEELERARVAITDSDVASFLPSKRNGKFLKTFLGPVNVRVARKEDKLKIKDEYNNYRDRTAYKFLLFPSILLLLRWWIWDGCLPALAVQIYQAWLLYLYTSFALRENVLIANGSDIRPWWIYHHYLAMLMALISLTWEIKGQPDCSSKQRGVQLFLRWAIMQGIAMHLQNRYQRQRLRTRIALGKNGCRCWRNSWCGGAALAAISCPFHITGFRSICWSFASSDGFAWACFRMAGLSLRDLAGGYGSRQLCPHYGDTGTETEV
;
A
#
# COMPACT_ATOMS: atom_id res chain seq x y z
N MET A 1 49.34 15.08 47.60
CA MET A 1 49.08 13.62 47.64
C MET A 1 47.60 13.22 47.51
N SER A 2 46.63 14.14 47.54
CA SER A 2 45.19 13.77 47.45
C SER A 2 44.67 13.50 46.03
N GLY A 3 45.28 14.06 44.98
CA GLY A 3 44.79 13.91 43.59
C GLY A 3 45.14 12.59 42.90
N ASP A 4 46.20 11.91 43.35
CA ASP A 4 46.67 10.65 42.75
C ASP A 4 45.79 9.45 43.18
N GLY A 5 45.20 9.52 44.38
CA GLY A 5 44.22 8.53 44.86
C GLY A 5 42.85 8.66 44.18
N ASP A 6 42.44 9.89 43.87
CA ASP A 6 41.18 10.18 43.18
C ASP A 6 41.23 9.72 41.71
N ALA A 7 42.37 9.97 41.03
CA ALA A 7 42.61 9.49 39.67
C ALA A 7 42.57 7.95 39.56
N ARG A 8 43.25 7.24 40.46
CA ARG A 8 43.23 5.77 40.50
C ARG A 8 41.85 5.20 40.84
N GLY A 9 41.10 5.88 41.71
CA GLY A 9 39.71 5.52 42.00
C GLY A 9 38.81 5.65 40.76
N LEU A 10 38.99 6.72 39.99
CA LEU A 10 38.28 6.95 38.74
C LEU A 10 38.63 5.91 37.66
N GLU A 11 39.91 5.55 37.53
CA GLU A 11 40.37 4.51 36.59
C GLU A 11 39.78 3.14 36.92
N ALA A 12 39.77 2.77 38.21
CA ALA A 12 39.14 1.52 38.66
C ALA A 12 37.64 1.51 38.39
N ALA A 13 36.94 2.61 38.70
CA ALA A 13 35.51 2.74 38.42
C ALA A 13 35.19 2.70 36.91
N ALA A 14 36.03 3.31 36.08
CA ALA A 14 35.90 3.26 34.62
C ALA A 14 36.13 1.84 34.08
N ALA A 15 37.11 1.11 34.62
CA ALA A 15 37.35 -0.29 34.25
C ALA A 15 36.17 -1.19 34.63
N THR A 16 35.59 -1.01 35.82
CA THR A 16 34.39 -1.74 36.25
C THR A 16 33.18 -1.42 35.36
N ALA A 17 32.98 -0.14 35.01
CA ALA A 17 31.89 0.27 34.11
C ALA A 17 32.06 -0.29 32.68
N ALA A 18 33.30 -0.34 32.17
CA ALA A 18 33.61 -0.93 30.87
C ALA A 18 33.32 -2.44 30.84
N GLU A 19 33.67 -3.15 31.91
CA GLU A 19 33.40 -4.59 32.00
C GLU A 19 31.89 -4.88 32.12
N ALA A 20 31.16 -4.12 32.94
CA ALA A 20 29.70 -4.23 33.01
C ALA A 20 29.01 -3.95 31.66
N ALA A 21 29.52 -2.98 30.88
CA ALA A 21 29.01 -2.71 29.54
C ALA A 21 29.32 -3.86 28.55
N ARG A 22 30.47 -4.51 28.70
CA ARG A 22 30.86 -5.69 27.91
C ARG A 22 29.95 -6.88 28.21
N GLU A 23 29.74 -7.18 29.49
CA GLU A 23 28.82 -8.22 29.94
C GLU A 23 27.39 -7.98 29.43
N LEU A 24 26.89 -6.74 29.52
CA LEU A 24 25.56 -6.39 29.03
C LEU A 24 25.45 -6.58 27.51
N ARG A 25 26.50 -6.21 26.75
CA ARG A 25 26.55 -6.41 25.30
C ARG A 25 26.56 -7.89 24.94
N GLU A 26 27.34 -8.70 25.66
CA GLU A 26 27.41 -10.14 25.46
C GLU A 26 26.07 -10.82 25.79
N ALA A 27 25.43 -10.44 26.89
CA ALA A 27 24.10 -10.90 27.26
C ALA A 27 23.03 -10.51 26.22
N ALA A 28 23.09 -9.28 25.70
CA ALA A 28 22.20 -8.83 24.62
C ALA A 28 22.43 -9.61 23.31
N ALA A 29 23.70 -9.87 22.95
CA ALA A 29 24.04 -10.65 21.76
C ALA A 29 23.56 -12.11 21.90
N ALA A 30 23.72 -12.72 23.07
CA ALA A 30 23.21 -14.06 23.36
C ALA A 30 21.68 -14.12 23.25
N LEU A 31 20.96 -13.13 23.80
CA LEU A 31 19.50 -13.06 23.68
C LEU A 31 19.05 -12.93 22.22
N VAL A 32 19.73 -12.11 21.42
CA VAL A 32 19.43 -11.95 19.98
C VAL A 32 19.68 -13.26 19.24
N ALA A 33 20.77 -13.97 19.53
CA ALA A 33 21.09 -15.26 18.91
C ALA A 33 20.03 -16.32 19.24
N THR A 34 19.61 -16.42 20.51
CA THR A 34 18.55 -17.36 20.94
C THR A 34 17.23 -17.04 20.24
N ARG A 35 16.82 -15.77 20.20
CA ARG A 35 15.61 -15.36 19.48
C ARG A 35 15.68 -15.71 18.01
N ALA A 36 16.79 -15.43 17.34
CA ALA A 36 16.97 -15.79 15.93
C ALA A 36 16.82 -17.29 15.70
N ALA A 37 17.42 -18.13 16.56
CA ALA A 37 17.30 -19.58 16.46
C ALA A 37 15.86 -20.09 16.68
N GLU A 38 15.14 -19.52 17.65
CA GLU A 38 13.73 -19.83 17.90
C GLU A 38 12.83 -19.40 16.74
N GLU A 39 13.04 -18.20 16.20
CA GLU A 39 12.32 -17.69 15.03
C GLU A 39 12.56 -18.58 13.80
N ASP A 40 13.79 -19.03 13.57
CA ASP A 40 14.13 -19.95 12.46
C ASP A 40 13.52 -21.35 12.64
N ALA A 41 13.41 -21.83 13.88
CA ALA A 41 12.71 -23.08 14.19
C ALA A 41 11.20 -22.97 13.91
N LEU A 42 10.57 -21.87 14.36
CA LEU A 42 9.17 -21.56 14.08
C LEU A 42 8.91 -21.40 12.57
N ARG A 43 9.81 -20.73 11.86
CA ARG A 43 9.77 -20.57 10.40
C ARG A 43 9.79 -21.90 9.66
N ARG A 44 10.70 -22.81 10.02
CA ARG A 44 10.74 -24.16 9.43
C ARG A 44 9.43 -24.92 9.64
N ARG A 45 8.85 -24.85 10.85
CA ARG A 45 7.55 -25.47 11.16
C ARG A 45 6.41 -24.85 10.36
N ALA A 46 6.37 -23.53 10.25
CA ALA A 46 5.35 -22.82 9.49
C ALA A 46 5.41 -23.16 7.99
N VAL A 47 6.61 -23.21 7.40
CA VAL A 47 6.83 -23.63 6.00
C VAL A 47 6.34 -25.06 5.78
N ALA A 48 6.70 -25.99 6.66
CA ALA A 48 6.29 -27.39 6.55
C ALA A 48 4.77 -27.53 6.60
N LEU A 49 4.12 -26.83 7.53
CA LEU A 49 2.67 -26.84 7.66
C LEU A 49 1.97 -26.22 6.43
N GLU A 50 2.49 -25.12 5.87
CA GLU A 50 1.94 -24.56 4.63
C GLU A 50 2.07 -25.55 3.44
N ALA A 51 3.20 -26.26 3.34
CA ALA A 51 3.40 -27.27 2.31
C ALA A 51 2.43 -28.46 2.47
N ASP A 52 2.20 -28.91 3.71
CA ASP A 52 1.24 -29.96 4.02
C ASP A 52 -0.20 -29.54 3.70
N VAL A 53 -0.59 -28.31 4.07
CA VAL A 53 -1.90 -27.74 3.74
C VAL A 53 -2.11 -27.69 2.23
N ARG A 54 -1.11 -27.24 1.46
CA ARG A 54 -1.18 -27.23 -0.01
C ARG A 54 -1.26 -28.64 -0.61
N ARG A 55 -0.54 -29.60 -0.05
CA ARG A 55 -0.60 -31.01 -0.48
C ARG A 55 -2.00 -31.57 -0.25
N LEU A 56 -2.58 -31.33 0.92
CA LEU A 56 -3.94 -31.74 1.26
C LEU A 56 -4.97 -31.10 0.34
N GLN A 57 -4.82 -29.80 0.06
CA GLN A 57 -5.62 -29.05 -0.92
C GLN A 57 -5.55 -29.68 -2.31
N ALA A 58 -4.35 -30.06 -2.74
CA ALA A 58 -4.14 -30.71 -4.02
C ALA A 58 -4.80 -32.09 -4.06
N SER A 59 -4.91 -32.83 -2.95
CA SER A 59 -5.58 -34.14 -2.89
C SER A 59 -7.11 -34.09 -2.76
N LEU A 60 -7.71 -32.90 -2.61
CA LEU A 60 -9.16 -32.75 -2.43
C LEU A 60 -9.99 -33.32 -3.59
N HIS A 61 -9.44 -33.36 -4.81
CA HIS A 61 -10.14 -33.88 -5.99
C HIS A 61 -10.46 -35.38 -5.94
N ALA A 62 -9.90 -36.13 -4.99
CA ALA A 62 -10.09 -37.57 -4.84
C ALA A 62 -11.16 -37.96 -3.80
N LEU A 63 -11.84 -36.98 -3.17
CA LEU A 63 -12.78 -37.19 -2.08
C LEU A 63 -14.24 -37.08 -2.52
N ASP A 64 -15.12 -37.81 -1.82
CA ASP A 64 -16.56 -37.76 -2.03
C ASP A 64 -17.16 -36.40 -1.63
N PRO A 65 -18.24 -35.93 -2.29
CA PRO A 65 -18.78 -34.57 -2.12
C PRO A 65 -19.14 -34.19 -0.67
N SER A 66 -19.62 -35.15 0.14
CA SER A 66 -20.02 -34.90 1.53
C SER A 66 -18.85 -34.79 2.52
N THR A 67 -17.70 -35.38 2.17
CA THR A 67 -16.46 -35.28 2.95
C THR A 67 -15.59 -34.13 2.47
N LEU A 68 -15.69 -33.78 1.19
CA LEU A 68 -15.02 -32.64 0.56
C LEU A 68 -15.34 -31.33 1.27
N ASP A 69 -16.62 -31.00 1.45
CA ASP A 69 -17.05 -29.72 2.05
C ASP A 69 -16.52 -29.56 3.48
N LYS A 70 -16.52 -30.64 4.28
CA LYS A 70 -16.01 -30.63 5.66
C LYS A 70 -14.49 -30.44 5.71
N VAL A 71 -13.76 -31.17 4.87
CA VAL A 71 -12.29 -31.10 4.84
C VAL A 71 -11.84 -29.75 4.26
N GLU A 72 -12.54 -29.22 3.26
CA GLU A 72 -12.27 -27.90 2.70
C GLU A 72 -12.51 -26.79 3.73
N GLU A 73 -13.57 -26.87 4.52
CA GLU A 73 -13.83 -25.91 5.61
C GLU A 73 -12.72 -25.95 6.68
N GLU A 74 -12.32 -27.14 7.14
CA GLU A 74 -11.25 -27.27 8.14
C GLU A 74 -9.90 -26.81 7.59
N LEU A 75 -9.63 -27.07 6.31
CA LEU A 75 -8.39 -26.66 5.66
C LEU A 75 -8.34 -25.14 5.44
N GLU A 76 -9.45 -24.50 5.09
CA GLU A 76 -9.57 -23.04 5.05
C GLU A 76 -9.48 -22.43 6.45
N ARG A 77 -10.06 -23.07 7.47
CA ARG A 77 -9.89 -22.64 8.87
C ARG A 77 -8.43 -22.70 9.32
N ALA A 78 -7.73 -23.79 9.00
CA ALA A 78 -6.30 -23.95 9.27
C ALA A 78 -5.47 -22.89 8.52
N ARG A 79 -5.78 -22.64 7.25
CA ARG A 79 -5.12 -21.61 6.43
C ARG A 79 -5.36 -20.20 6.95
N VAL A 80 -6.58 -19.90 7.39
CA VAL A 80 -6.91 -18.63 8.05
C VAL A 80 -6.14 -18.53 9.37
N ALA A 81 -6.06 -19.58 10.18
CA ALA A 81 -5.29 -19.57 11.43
C ALA A 81 -3.79 -19.31 11.19
N ILE A 82 -3.20 -19.89 10.14
CA ILE A 82 -1.80 -19.66 9.74
C ILE A 82 -1.60 -18.22 9.20
N THR A 83 -2.59 -17.66 8.51
CA THR A 83 -2.49 -16.34 7.84
C THR A 83 -2.81 -15.17 8.77
N ASP A 84 -3.79 -15.35 9.68
CA ASP A 84 -4.27 -14.32 10.60
C ASP A 84 -3.48 -14.30 11.93
N SER A 85 -2.75 -15.36 12.28
CA SER A 85 -1.91 -15.39 13.49
C SER A 85 -0.50 -14.81 13.24
N ASP A 86 0.25 -14.61 14.34
CA ASP A 86 1.65 -14.16 14.27
C ASP A 86 2.54 -15.14 13.47
N VAL A 87 2.08 -16.39 13.30
CA VAL A 87 2.72 -17.44 12.48
C VAL A 87 2.93 -16.99 11.04
N ALA A 88 2.04 -16.13 10.54
CA ALA A 88 2.09 -15.63 9.19
C ALA A 88 3.43 -14.94 8.88
N SER A 89 4.06 -14.27 9.84
CA SER A 89 5.36 -13.62 9.63
C SER A 89 6.55 -14.54 9.49
N PHE A 90 6.46 -15.74 10.03
CA PHE A 90 7.47 -16.77 9.91
C PHE A 90 7.38 -17.51 8.58
N LEU A 91 6.25 -17.40 7.87
CA LEU A 91 6.13 -17.97 6.53
C LEU A 91 7.10 -17.29 5.54
N PRO A 92 7.66 -18.06 4.60
CA PRO A 92 8.55 -17.51 3.59
C PRO A 92 7.81 -16.42 2.84
N SER A 93 8.47 -15.26 2.65
CA SER A 93 7.91 -14.12 1.94
C SER A 93 7.23 -14.61 0.67
N LYS A 94 5.94 -14.29 0.52
CA LYS A 94 5.23 -14.43 -0.75
C LYS A 94 5.88 -13.41 -1.69
N ARG A 95 7.01 -13.83 -2.29
CA ARG A 95 7.86 -13.17 -3.27
C ARG A 95 7.72 -11.64 -3.22
N ASN A 96 8.51 -10.97 -2.38
CA ASN A 96 8.70 -9.52 -2.46
C ASN A 96 8.75 -9.11 -3.93
N GLY A 97 7.80 -8.26 -4.37
CA GLY A 97 7.73 -7.86 -5.77
C GLY A 97 9.07 -7.28 -6.23
N LYS A 98 9.42 -7.44 -7.52
CA LYS A 98 10.69 -6.94 -8.08
C LYS A 98 10.96 -5.48 -7.67
N PHE A 99 9.91 -4.66 -7.67
CA PHE A 99 9.95 -3.27 -7.21
C PHE A 99 10.54 -3.14 -5.80
N LEU A 100 9.97 -3.82 -4.81
CA LEU A 100 10.41 -3.72 -3.43
C LEU A 100 11.85 -4.20 -3.24
N LYS A 101 12.25 -5.24 -3.98
CA LYS A 101 13.63 -5.74 -3.98
C LYS A 101 14.62 -4.72 -4.58
N THR A 102 14.22 -3.97 -5.60
CA THR A 102 15.06 -2.90 -6.18
C THR A 102 15.26 -1.74 -5.21
N PHE A 103 14.22 -1.33 -4.48
CA PHE A 103 14.30 -0.16 -3.58
C PHE A 103 14.83 -0.47 -2.16
N LEU A 104 14.51 -1.63 -1.60
CA LEU A 104 14.87 -2.01 -0.21
C LEU A 104 15.93 -3.11 -0.14
N GLY A 105 16.29 -3.74 -1.26
CA GLY A 105 17.19 -4.89 -1.27
C GLY A 105 16.51 -6.19 -0.81
N PRO A 106 17.28 -7.23 -0.47
CA PRO A 106 16.78 -8.55 -0.08
C PRO A 106 16.23 -8.59 1.37
N VAL A 107 15.48 -7.58 1.79
CA VAL A 107 14.96 -7.45 3.16
C VAL A 107 13.52 -7.97 3.27
N ASN A 108 13.20 -8.68 4.36
CA ASN A 108 11.83 -9.08 4.67
C ASN A 108 11.08 -7.92 5.36
N VAL A 109 10.07 -7.35 4.70
CA VAL A 109 9.25 -6.24 5.23
C VAL A 109 7.99 -6.72 5.95
N ARG A 110 7.83 -8.04 6.10
CA ARG A 110 6.64 -8.62 6.72
C ARG A 110 6.75 -8.49 8.23
N VAL A 111 5.69 -7.97 8.83
CA VAL A 111 5.59 -7.74 10.27
C VAL A 111 4.86 -8.92 10.93
N ALA A 112 5.41 -9.38 12.06
CA ALA A 112 4.82 -10.43 12.91
C ALA A 112 3.54 -9.97 13.57
N ARG A 113 3.68 -8.97 14.44
CA ARG A 113 2.63 -8.56 15.34
C ARG A 113 1.49 -7.89 14.60
N LYS A 114 0.27 -8.34 14.90
CA LYS A 114 -0.95 -7.73 14.37
C LYS A 114 -1.06 -6.23 14.69
N GLU A 115 -0.62 -5.82 15.89
CA GLU A 115 -0.60 -4.43 16.32
C GLU A 115 0.30 -3.56 15.42
N ASP A 116 1.49 -4.06 15.07
CA ASP A 116 2.42 -3.36 14.21
C ASP A 116 1.91 -3.29 12.75
N LYS A 117 1.19 -4.32 12.27
CA LYS A 117 0.49 -4.27 10.97
C LYS A 117 -0.58 -3.17 10.95
N LEU A 118 -1.34 -3.03 12.04
CA LEU A 118 -2.34 -1.96 12.18
C LEU A 118 -1.65 -0.59 12.21
N LYS A 119 -0.54 -0.47 12.95
CA LYS A 119 0.26 0.75 13.01
C LYS A 119 0.80 1.18 11.64
N ILE A 120 1.31 0.24 10.84
CA ILE A 120 1.74 0.52 9.45
C ILE A 120 0.56 1.03 8.61
N LYS A 121 -0.61 0.40 8.74
CA LYS A 121 -1.81 0.80 8.00
C LYS A 121 -2.29 2.19 8.42
N ASP A 122 -2.23 2.51 9.70
CA ASP A 122 -2.59 3.83 10.23
C ASP A 122 -1.60 4.91 9.79
N GLU A 123 -0.30 4.63 9.82
CA GLU A 123 0.73 5.55 9.33
C GLU A 123 0.60 5.79 7.83
N TYR A 124 0.30 4.74 7.05
CA TYR A 124 -0.01 4.88 5.63
C TYR A 124 -1.24 5.77 5.39
N ASN A 125 -2.34 5.55 6.12
CA ASN A 125 -3.54 6.38 5.98
C ASN A 125 -3.26 7.84 6.37
N ASN A 126 -2.49 8.07 7.44
CA ASN A 126 -2.06 9.39 7.86
C ASN A 126 -1.16 10.07 6.80
N TYR A 127 -0.21 9.32 6.24
CA TYR A 127 0.63 9.80 5.14
C TYR A 127 -0.19 10.19 3.91
N ARG A 128 -1.19 9.38 3.55
CA ARG A 128 -2.08 9.62 2.41
C ARG A 128 -2.93 10.89 2.59
N ASP A 129 -3.41 11.16 3.80
CA ASP A 129 -4.18 12.37 4.11
C ASP A 129 -3.30 13.62 4.09
N ARG A 130 -2.13 13.58 4.73
CA ARG A 130 -1.15 14.68 4.67
C ARG A 130 -0.74 14.97 3.22
N THR A 131 -0.59 13.92 2.43
CA THR A 131 -0.28 14.04 1.00
C THR A 131 -1.44 14.66 0.22
N ALA A 132 -2.69 14.25 0.45
CA ALA A 132 -3.85 14.81 -0.24
C ALA A 132 -3.95 16.33 -0.02
N TYR A 133 -3.66 16.80 1.19
CA TYR A 133 -3.56 18.22 1.47
C TYR A 133 -2.46 18.91 0.65
N LYS A 134 -1.25 18.34 0.59
CA LYS A 134 -0.15 18.88 -0.23
C LYS A 134 -0.47 18.86 -1.73
N PHE A 135 -1.13 17.81 -2.21
CA PHE A 135 -1.55 17.66 -3.61
C PHE A 135 -2.59 18.70 -4.02
N LEU A 136 -3.38 19.21 -3.06
CA LEU A 136 -4.28 20.33 -3.27
C LEU A 136 -3.56 21.68 -3.17
N LEU A 137 -2.74 21.86 -2.15
CA LEU A 137 -2.09 23.13 -1.83
C LEU A 137 -1.02 23.52 -2.85
N PHE A 138 -0.12 22.60 -3.22
CA PHE A 138 1.03 22.89 -4.07
C PHE A 138 0.60 23.46 -5.45
N PRO A 139 -0.30 22.81 -6.20
CA PRO A 139 -0.73 23.34 -7.50
C PRO A 139 -1.50 24.66 -7.36
N SER A 140 -2.26 24.83 -6.27
CA SER A 140 -2.98 26.08 -5.97
C SER A 140 -2.01 27.24 -5.73
N ILE A 141 -0.95 27.02 -4.95
CA ILE A 141 0.12 28.01 -4.74
C ILE A 141 0.80 28.35 -6.06
N LEU A 142 1.15 27.37 -6.90
CA LEU A 142 1.77 27.63 -8.19
C LEU A 142 0.89 28.49 -9.10
N LEU A 143 -0.42 28.21 -9.15
CA LEU A 143 -1.36 29.02 -9.92
C LEU A 143 -1.53 30.44 -9.35
N LEU A 144 -1.46 30.60 -8.03
CA LEU A 144 -1.48 31.92 -7.38
C LEU A 144 -0.21 32.72 -7.68
N LEU A 145 0.96 32.12 -7.52
CA LEU A 145 2.26 32.76 -7.80
C LEU A 145 2.39 33.14 -9.28
N ARG A 146 1.85 32.32 -10.19
CA ARG A 146 1.73 32.64 -11.62
C ARG A 146 0.99 33.96 -11.85
N TRP A 147 -0.10 34.20 -11.12
CA TRP A 147 -0.92 35.40 -11.26
C TRP A 147 -0.33 36.61 -10.53
N TRP A 148 0.28 36.39 -9.36
CA TRP A 148 0.78 37.46 -8.49
C TRP A 148 2.19 37.95 -8.86
N ILE A 149 3.10 37.04 -9.16
CA ILE A 149 4.54 37.36 -9.25
C ILE A 149 5.06 37.28 -10.69
N TRP A 150 4.55 36.34 -11.49
CA TRP A 150 5.17 35.98 -12.76
C TRP A 150 4.38 36.39 -14.00
N ASP A 151 3.45 37.36 -13.88
CA ASP A 151 2.69 37.94 -15.00
C ASP A 151 2.10 36.90 -15.98
N GLY A 152 1.73 35.72 -15.48
CA GLY A 152 1.21 34.63 -16.31
C GLY A 152 2.28 33.77 -17.02
N CYS A 153 3.53 33.72 -16.58
CA CYS A 153 4.55 32.79 -17.08
C CYS A 153 5.26 32.04 -15.93
N LEU A 154 4.92 30.78 -15.66
CA LEU A 154 5.58 30.00 -14.61
C LEU A 154 7.04 29.71 -14.98
N PRO A 155 8.02 29.99 -14.10
CA PRO A 155 9.41 29.66 -14.37
C PRO A 155 9.60 28.15 -14.45
N ALA A 156 10.48 27.71 -15.37
CA ALA A 156 10.80 26.30 -15.57
C ALA A 156 11.19 25.58 -14.28
N LEU A 157 11.98 26.26 -13.43
CA LEU A 157 12.41 25.75 -12.13
C LEU A 157 11.22 25.40 -11.20
N ALA A 158 10.20 26.26 -11.12
CA ALA A 158 9.03 25.99 -10.28
C ALA A 158 8.24 24.76 -10.76
N VAL A 159 8.11 24.61 -12.08
CA VAL A 159 7.48 23.43 -12.69
C VAL A 159 8.32 22.17 -12.42
N GLN A 160 9.64 22.24 -12.57
CA GLN A 160 10.54 21.12 -12.29
C GLN A 160 10.52 20.69 -10.82
N ILE A 161 10.51 21.64 -9.88
CA ILE A 161 10.37 21.34 -8.44
C ILE A 161 9.06 20.59 -8.18
N TYR A 162 7.96 21.01 -8.83
CA TYR A 162 6.69 20.31 -8.71
C TYR A 162 6.73 18.89 -9.31
N GLN A 163 7.37 18.71 -10.47
CA GLN A 163 7.55 17.39 -11.08
C GLN A 163 8.43 16.47 -10.22
N ALA A 164 9.53 16.99 -9.66
CA ALA A 164 10.38 16.25 -8.72
C ALA A 164 9.60 15.85 -7.45
N TRP A 165 8.74 16.74 -6.95
CA TRP A 165 7.85 16.43 -5.83
C TRP A 165 6.83 15.34 -6.17
N LEU A 166 6.24 15.35 -7.37
CA LEU A 166 5.35 14.29 -7.84
C LEU A 166 6.07 12.95 -7.96
N LEU A 167 7.29 12.94 -8.51
CA LEU A 167 8.12 11.74 -8.59
C LEU A 167 8.38 11.15 -7.19
N TYR A 168 8.81 11.98 -6.24
CA TYR A 168 8.97 11.57 -4.84
C TYR A 168 7.69 10.99 -4.27
N LEU A 169 6.55 11.62 -4.56
CA LEU A 169 5.26 11.24 -4.02
C LEU A 169 4.77 9.88 -4.52
N TYR A 170 4.76 9.68 -5.84
CA TYR A 170 4.31 8.42 -6.42
C TYR A 170 5.25 7.26 -6.09
N THR A 171 6.56 7.53 -5.98
CA THR A 171 7.54 6.55 -5.46
C THR A 171 7.21 6.16 -4.02
N SER A 172 6.91 7.15 -3.18
CA SER A 172 6.51 6.96 -1.80
C SER A 172 5.22 6.16 -1.63
N PHE A 173 4.22 6.36 -2.50
CA PHE A 173 2.99 5.56 -2.50
C PHE A 173 3.26 4.14 -2.95
N ALA A 174 3.94 3.96 -4.07
CA ALA A 174 4.32 2.67 -4.59
C ALA A 174 5.07 1.85 -3.53
N LEU A 175 6.03 2.43 -2.83
CA LEU A 175 6.78 1.76 -1.76
C LEU A 175 5.87 1.32 -0.60
N ARG A 176 5.11 2.25 -0.01
CA ARG A 176 4.26 1.96 1.15
C ARG A 176 3.16 0.95 0.83
N GLU A 177 2.56 1.03 -0.35
CA GLU A 177 1.50 0.11 -0.76
C GLU A 177 2.04 -1.29 -1.11
N ASN A 178 3.25 -1.39 -1.68
CA ASN A 178 3.91 -2.69 -1.85
C ASN A 178 4.25 -3.34 -0.50
N VAL A 179 4.66 -2.56 0.50
CA VAL A 179 4.84 -3.06 1.88
C VAL A 179 3.51 -3.55 2.45
N LEU A 180 2.41 -2.83 2.24
CA LEU A 180 1.08 -3.29 2.67
C LEU A 180 0.65 -4.60 1.97
N ILE A 181 0.91 -4.75 0.67
CA ILE A 181 0.64 -5.99 -0.07
C ILE A 181 1.47 -7.15 0.48
N ALA A 182 2.77 -6.93 0.74
CA ALA A 182 3.64 -7.93 1.37
C ALA A 182 3.17 -8.36 2.77
N ASN A 183 2.39 -7.50 3.45
CA ASN A 183 1.78 -7.76 4.75
C ASN A 183 0.33 -8.27 4.67
N GLY A 184 -0.16 -8.63 3.48
CA GLY A 184 -1.48 -9.25 3.29
C GLY A 184 -2.63 -8.25 3.08
N SER A 185 -2.34 -6.98 2.83
CA SER A 185 -3.39 -6.02 2.45
C SER A 185 -3.88 -6.30 1.03
N ASP A 186 -5.19 -6.46 0.88
CA ASP A 186 -5.85 -6.55 -0.41
C ASP A 186 -5.93 -5.15 -1.07
N ILE A 187 -5.01 -4.88 -2.00
CA ILE A 187 -4.95 -3.66 -2.80
C ILE A 187 -5.08 -4.07 -4.27
N ARG A 188 -5.93 -3.35 -5.00
CA ARG A 188 -6.21 -3.67 -6.41
C ARG A 188 -4.95 -3.49 -7.28
N PRO A 189 -4.57 -4.47 -8.13
CA PRO A 189 -3.36 -4.39 -8.93
C PRO A 189 -3.28 -3.16 -9.86
N TRP A 190 -4.40 -2.75 -10.45
CA TRP A 190 -4.45 -1.56 -11.33
C TRP A 190 -4.03 -0.27 -10.61
N TRP A 191 -4.31 -0.15 -9.32
CA TRP A 191 -3.94 1.01 -8.52
C TRP A 191 -2.42 1.11 -8.36
N ILE A 192 -1.76 -0.04 -8.15
CA ILE A 192 -0.30 -0.12 -8.12
C ILE A 192 0.31 0.20 -9.48
N TYR A 193 -0.27 -0.32 -10.57
CA TYR A 193 0.19 0.01 -11.92
C TYR A 193 0.06 1.50 -12.23
N HIS A 194 -1.00 2.16 -11.76
CA HIS A 194 -1.17 3.61 -11.88
C HIS A 194 0.01 4.37 -11.25
N HIS A 195 0.44 3.98 -10.04
CA HIS A 195 1.59 4.62 -9.38
C HIS A 195 2.89 4.44 -10.17
N TYR A 196 3.15 3.24 -10.70
CA TYR A 196 4.35 3.00 -11.51
C TYR A 196 4.36 3.82 -12.79
N LEU A 197 3.21 3.91 -13.47
CA LEU A 197 3.08 4.75 -14.65
C LEU A 197 3.26 6.23 -14.30
N ALA A 198 2.68 6.70 -13.20
CA ALA A 198 2.82 8.07 -12.75
C ALA A 198 4.26 8.43 -12.37
N MET A 199 5.00 7.51 -11.72
CA MET A 199 6.44 7.65 -11.47
C MET A 199 7.23 7.80 -12.77
N LEU A 200 6.99 6.91 -13.74
CA LEU A 200 7.66 6.95 -15.04
C LEU A 200 7.37 8.27 -15.77
N MET A 201 6.11 8.71 -15.78
CA MET A 201 5.72 9.97 -16.41
C MET A 201 6.35 11.18 -15.71
N ALA A 202 6.43 11.20 -14.37
CA ALA A 202 7.10 12.26 -13.64
C ALA A 202 8.61 12.29 -13.92
N LEU A 203 9.25 11.13 -14.08
CA LEU A 203 10.67 11.03 -14.45
C LEU A 203 10.94 11.53 -15.87
N ILE A 204 10.10 11.13 -16.84
CA ILE A 204 10.19 11.62 -18.23
C ILE A 204 9.98 13.14 -18.27
N SER A 205 8.97 13.64 -17.54
CA SER A 205 8.68 15.07 -17.43
C SER A 205 9.83 15.86 -16.81
N LEU A 206 10.57 15.29 -15.84
CA LEU A 206 11.72 15.91 -15.21
C LEU A 206 12.95 15.96 -16.13
N THR A 207 13.14 14.91 -16.94
CA THR A 207 14.30 14.77 -17.84
C THR A 207 14.11 15.50 -19.18
N TRP A 208 12.87 15.90 -19.50
CA TRP A 208 12.60 16.74 -20.66
C TRP A 208 12.95 18.20 -20.35
N GLU A 209 14.21 18.58 -20.63
CA GLU A 209 14.63 19.97 -20.53
C GLU A 209 13.71 20.87 -21.36
N ILE A 210 13.18 21.89 -20.70
CA ILE A 210 12.59 23.06 -21.33
C ILE A 210 13.78 23.83 -21.92
N LYS A 211 14.41 23.33 -23.01
CA LYS A 211 15.31 24.14 -23.82
C LYS A 211 14.53 25.38 -24.21
N GLY A 212 15.05 26.53 -23.79
CA GLY A 212 14.41 27.84 -23.87
C GLY A 212 13.85 28.08 -25.26
N GLN A 213 12.56 27.87 -25.41
CA GLN A 213 11.83 28.36 -26.57
C GLN A 213 11.20 29.70 -26.17
N PRO A 214 11.25 30.71 -27.05
CA PRO A 214 10.77 32.05 -26.76
C PRO A 214 9.25 32.13 -26.56
N ASP A 215 8.50 31.07 -26.88
CA ASP A 215 7.04 31.07 -26.81
C ASP A 215 6.52 30.52 -25.46
N CYS A 216 6.46 31.40 -24.46
CA CYS A 216 5.85 31.11 -23.16
C CYS A 216 4.38 30.62 -23.29
N SER A 217 3.62 31.02 -24.32
CA SER A 217 2.17 30.82 -24.39
C SER A 217 1.71 29.36 -24.54
N SER A 218 2.31 28.57 -25.44
CA SER A 218 1.83 27.22 -25.79
C SER A 218 2.10 26.19 -24.67
N LYS A 219 3.34 26.13 -24.16
CA LYS A 219 3.72 25.20 -23.09
C LYS A 219 3.06 25.54 -21.74
N GLN A 220 2.87 26.83 -21.44
CA GLN A 220 2.17 27.23 -20.22
C GLN A 220 0.69 26.83 -20.22
N ARG A 221 0.06 26.72 -21.39
CA ARG A 221 -1.32 26.23 -21.47
C ARG A 221 -1.43 24.79 -20.99
N GLY A 222 -0.50 23.92 -21.40
CA GLY A 222 -0.42 22.54 -20.94
C GLY A 222 -0.18 22.44 -19.42
N VAL A 223 0.80 23.20 -18.91
CA VAL A 223 1.10 23.26 -17.46
C VAL A 223 -0.11 23.76 -16.67
N GLN A 224 -0.81 24.79 -17.15
CA GLN A 224 -2.00 25.33 -16.49
C GLN A 224 -3.14 24.30 -16.43
N LEU A 225 -3.40 23.59 -17.53
CA LEU A 225 -4.41 22.53 -17.57
C LEU A 225 -4.04 21.39 -16.61
N PHE A 226 -2.76 21.01 -16.58
CA PHE A 226 -2.26 20.00 -15.66
C PHE A 226 -2.40 20.41 -14.19
N LEU A 227 -2.05 21.64 -13.81
CA LEU A 227 -2.19 22.13 -12.44
C LEU A 227 -3.67 22.20 -12.01
N ARG A 228 -4.55 22.69 -12.88
CA ARG A 228 -6.00 22.70 -12.62
C ARG A 228 -6.55 21.28 -12.45
N TRP A 229 -6.11 20.35 -13.30
CA TRP A 229 -6.44 18.94 -13.14
C TRP A 229 -5.93 18.37 -11.83
N ALA A 230 -4.69 18.69 -11.43
CA ALA A 230 -4.10 18.22 -10.18
C ALA A 230 -4.91 18.71 -8.95
N ILE A 231 -5.43 19.93 -8.98
CA ILE A 231 -6.34 20.43 -7.92
C ILE A 231 -7.60 19.57 -7.84
N MET A 232 -8.26 19.32 -8.98
CA MET A 232 -9.46 18.48 -9.02
C MET A 232 -9.17 17.06 -8.52
N GLN A 233 -8.03 16.50 -8.93
CA GLN A 233 -7.57 15.19 -8.47
C GLN A 233 -7.26 15.19 -6.97
N GLY A 234 -6.71 16.28 -6.42
CA GLY A 234 -6.48 16.46 -4.99
C GLY A 234 -7.77 16.47 -4.17
N ILE A 235 -8.81 17.15 -4.67
CA ILE A 235 -10.15 17.14 -4.07
C ILE A 235 -10.72 15.71 -4.06
N ALA A 236 -10.66 15.01 -5.20
CA ALA A 236 -11.12 13.64 -5.31
C ALA A 236 -10.37 12.71 -4.32
N MET A 237 -9.05 12.85 -4.23
CA MET A 237 -8.23 12.08 -3.30
C MET A 237 -8.62 12.35 -1.84
N HIS A 238 -8.90 13.59 -1.46
CA HIS A 238 -9.33 13.93 -0.10
C HIS A 238 -10.68 13.29 0.27
N LEU A 239 -11.65 13.32 -0.67
CA LEU A 239 -12.95 12.70 -0.49
C LEU A 239 -12.85 11.16 -0.40
N GLN A 240 -12.10 10.55 -1.32
CA GLN A 240 -11.82 9.10 -1.29
C GLN A 240 -11.18 8.68 0.02
N ASN A 241 -10.21 9.44 0.51
CA ASN A 241 -9.49 9.13 1.74
C ASN A 241 -10.41 9.17 2.96
N ARG A 242 -11.23 10.21 3.09
CA ARG A 242 -12.19 10.33 4.18
C ARG A 242 -13.20 9.18 4.18
N TYR A 243 -13.75 8.87 3.00
CA TYR A 243 -14.71 7.78 2.85
C TYR A 243 -14.10 6.43 3.25
N GLN A 244 -12.90 6.11 2.73
CA GLN A 244 -12.24 4.84 3.03
C GLN A 244 -11.85 4.73 4.51
N ARG A 245 -11.41 5.83 5.13
CA ARG A 245 -11.07 5.90 6.57
C ARG A 245 -12.29 5.68 7.45
N GLN A 246 -13.43 6.31 7.13
CA GLN A 246 -14.68 6.11 7.86
C GLN A 246 -15.12 4.64 7.79
N ARG A 247 -15.15 4.06 6.59
CA ARG A 247 -15.50 2.65 6.40
C ARG A 247 -14.57 1.69 7.15
N LEU A 248 -13.27 1.99 7.21
CA LEU A 248 -12.31 1.19 7.98
C LEU A 248 -12.61 1.27 9.48
N ARG A 249 -12.82 2.47 10.04
CA ARG A 249 -13.17 2.66 11.45
C ARG A 249 -14.47 1.95 11.82
N THR A 250 -15.49 2.05 10.96
CA THR A 250 -16.75 1.33 11.16
C THR A 250 -16.54 -0.18 11.16
N ARG A 251 -15.73 -0.73 10.24
CA ARG A 251 -15.40 -2.16 10.22
C ARG A 251 -14.64 -2.62 11.46
N ILE A 252 -13.76 -1.77 12.01
CA ILE A 252 -13.03 -2.07 13.25
C ILE A 252 -13.99 -2.05 14.45
N ALA A 253 -14.88 -1.05 14.52
CA ALA A 253 -15.86 -0.91 15.60
C ALA A 253 -16.93 -2.01 15.61
N LEU A 254 -17.33 -2.52 14.43
CA LEU A 254 -18.34 -3.58 14.30
C LEU A 254 -17.82 -4.99 14.62
N GLY A 255 -16.50 -5.17 14.80
CA GLY A 255 -15.89 -6.47 15.04
C GLY A 255 -16.12 -7.49 13.91
N LYS A 256 -15.52 -8.69 14.04
CA LYS A 256 -15.65 -9.78 13.05
C LYS A 256 -17.02 -10.48 13.05
N ASN A 257 -17.92 -10.16 14.00
CA ASN A 257 -19.21 -10.84 14.19
C ASN A 257 -20.43 -9.98 13.79
N GLY A 258 -20.24 -8.75 13.31
CA GLY A 258 -21.32 -7.90 12.84
C GLY A 258 -21.82 -8.34 11.46
N CYS A 259 -22.80 -9.26 11.43
CA CYS A 259 -23.45 -9.65 10.19
C CYS A 259 -24.13 -8.44 9.53
N ARG A 260 -23.90 -8.34 8.22
CA ARG A 260 -24.42 -7.37 7.25
C ARG A 260 -25.88 -6.95 7.50
N CYS A 261 -26.06 -5.64 7.69
CA CYS A 261 -27.16 -4.93 7.04
C CYS A 261 -26.63 -3.61 6.48
N TRP A 262 -26.08 -3.65 5.26
CA TRP A 262 -25.93 -2.46 4.42
C TRP A 262 -26.61 -2.76 3.09
N ARG A 263 -27.95 -2.76 3.10
CA ARG A 263 -28.80 -2.89 1.91
C ARG A 263 -28.58 -1.75 0.89
N ASN A 264 -27.77 -0.73 1.22
CA ASN A 264 -27.53 0.43 0.36
C ASN A 264 -26.05 0.64 -0.04
N SER A 265 -25.14 -0.31 0.20
CA SER A 265 -23.70 -0.14 -0.11
C SER A 265 -23.33 -0.30 -1.59
N TRP A 266 -24.29 -0.59 -2.47
CA TRP A 266 -24.06 -0.74 -3.91
C TRP A 266 -23.85 0.60 -4.64
N CYS A 267 -24.32 1.72 -4.08
CA CYS A 267 -24.15 3.04 -4.72
C CYS A 267 -22.78 3.70 -4.44
N GLY A 268 -22.16 3.47 -3.27
CA GLY A 268 -20.96 4.23 -2.86
C GLY A 268 -19.65 3.83 -3.57
N GLY A 269 -19.44 2.53 -3.78
CA GLY A 269 -18.24 2.01 -4.45
C GLY A 269 -18.24 2.24 -5.96
N ALA A 270 -19.41 2.14 -6.59
CA ALA A 270 -19.62 2.45 -7.99
C ALA A 270 -19.54 3.96 -8.26
N ALA A 271 -20.09 4.80 -7.36
CA ALA A 271 -19.98 6.26 -7.48
C ALA A 271 -18.54 6.76 -7.34
N LEU A 272 -17.73 6.24 -6.42
CA LEU A 272 -16.32 6.65 -6.29
C LEU A 272 -15.45 6.19 -7.47
N ALA A 273 -15.69 5.00 -8.02
CA ALA A 273 -15.04 4.55 -9.25
C ALA A 273 -15.50 5.39 -10.47
N ALA A 274 -16.79 5.73 -10.56
CA ALA A 274 -17.37 6.58 -11.59
C ALA A 274 -16.95 8.06 -11.48
N ILE A 275 -16.61 8.56 -10.29
CA ILE A 275 -16.02 9.90 -10.10
C ILE A 275 -14.53 9.89 -10.44
N SER A 276 -13.82 8.78 -10.25
CA SER A 276 -12.37 8.71 -10.55
C SER A 276 -12.10 8.53 -12.04
N CYS A 277 -12.96 7.79 -12.75
CA CYS A 277 -12.73 7.37 -14.12
C CYS A 277 -12.64 8.55 -15.12
N PRO A 278 -13.58 9.52 -15.15
CA PRO A 278 -13.48 10.69 -16.04
C PRO A 278 -12.34 11.63 -15.65
N PHE A 279 -12.01 11.73 -14.36
CA PHE A 279 -10.98 12.64 -13.86
C PHE A 279 -9.57 12.14 -14.19
N HIS A 280 -9.28 10.85 -14.02
CA HIS A 280 -8.00 10.27 -14.46
C HIS A 280 -7.83 10.36 -15.98
N ILE A 281 -8.90 10.13 -16.75
CA ILE A 281 -8.89 10.23 -18.23
C ILE A 281 -8.59 11.66 -18.70
N THR A 282 -9.20 12.68 -18.07
CA THR A 282 -9.02 14.08 -18.49
C THR A 282 -7.62 14.63 -18.16
N GLY A 283 -7.04 14.23 -17.03
CA GLY A 283 -5.67 14.59 -16.66
C GLY A 283 -4.60 13.91 -17.46
N PHE A 284 -4.78 12.60 -17.72
CA PHE A 284 -3.87 11.84 -18.56
C PHE A 284 -3.90 12.36 -20.00
N ARG A 285 -5.05 12.80 -20.51
CA ARG A 285 -5.15 13.57 -21.75
C ARG A 285 -4.37 14.88 -21.67
N SER A 286 -4.46 15.66 -20.60
CA SER A 286 -3.66 16.90 -20.45
C SER A 286 -2.15 16.65 -20.39
N ILE A 287 -1.70 15.59 -19.72
CA ILE A 287 -0.28 15.19 -19.66
C ILE A 287 0.16 14.72 -21.05
N CYS A 288 -0.53 13.77 -21.67
CA CYS A 288 -0.19 13.28 -23.01
C CYS A 288 -0.25 14.39 -24.07
N TRP A 289 -1.19 15.34 -23.97
CA TRP A 289 -1.29 16.49 -24.88
C TRP A 289 -0.21 17.54 -24.62
N SER A 290 0.30 17.64 -23.39
CA SER A 290 1.45 18.50 -23.06
C SER A 290 2.79 17.89 -23.48
N PHE A 291 2.87 16.57 -23.69
CA PHE A 291 4.13 15.84 -23.89
C PHE A 291 4.26 15.06 -25.21
N ALA A 292 3.19 14.81 -25.97
CA ALA A 292 3.23 14.04 -27.23
C ALA A 292 2.42 14.71 -28.36
N SER A 293 3.07 14.98 -29.49
CA SER A 293 2.43 15.49 -30.72
C SER A 293 1.72 14.39 -31.53
N SER A 294 1.45 13.22 -30.96
CA SER A 294 0.92 12.06 -31.71
C SER A 294 -0.18 11.33 -30.94
N ASP A 295 -1.39 11.37 -31.49
CA ASP A 295 -2.61 10.75 -30.97
C ASP A 295 -2.51 9.21 -30.80
N GLY A 296 -1.54 8.56 -31.44
CA GLY A 296 -1.37 7.10 -31.42
C GLY A 296 -0.96 6.50 -30.07
N PHE A 297 -0.12 7.18 -29.28
CA PHE A 297 0.36 6.68 -27.99
C PHE A 297 -0.72 6.76 -26.90
N ALA A 298 -1.56 7.80 -26.97
CA ALA A 298 -2.72 7.98 -26.12
C ALA A 298 -3.75 6.84 -26.33
N TRP A 299 -3.97 6.41 -27.58
CA TRP A 299 -4.88 5.32 -27.92
C TRP A 299 -4.40 3.93 -27.47
N ALA A 300 -3.09 3.65 -27.54
CA ALA A 300 -2.51 2.39 -27.06
C ALA A 300 -2.68 2.23 -25.53
N CYS A 301 -2.50 3.32 -24.77
CA CYS A 301 -2.73 3.33 -23.32
C CYS A 301 -4.24 3.28 -22.97
N PHE A 302 -5.09 3.92 -23.78
CA PHE A 302 -6.55 3.85 -23.65
C PHE A 302 -7.07 2.42 -23.78
N ARG A 303 -6.48 1.63 -24.69
CA ARG A 303 -6.83 0.22 -24.91
C ARG A 303 -6.46 -0.67 -23.71
N MET A 304 -5.39 -0.35 -22.97
CA MET A 304 -5.01 -1.02 -21.72
C MET A 304 -5.95 -0.69 -20.56
N ALA A 305 -6.40 0.55 -20.42
CA ALA A 305 -7.43 0.93 -19.46
C ALA A 305 -8.81 0.32 -19.81
N GLY A 306 -9.12 0.18 -21.11
CA GLY A 306 -10.32 -0.49 -21.61
C GLY A 306 -10.28 -2.03 -21.48
N LEU A 307 -9.11 -2.67 -21.55
CA LEU A 307 -8.95 -4.10 -21.26
C LEU A 307 -9.29 -4.42 -19.80
N SER A 308 -8.99 -3.52 -18.85
CA SER A 308 -9.37 -3.65 -17.44
C SER A 308 -10.89 -3.62 -17.19
N LEU A 309 -11.70 -3.09 -18.11
CA LEU A 309 -13.17 -3.15 -18.03
C LEU A 309 -13.72 -4.54 -18.35
N ARG A 310 -13.05 -5.32 -19.22
CA ARG A 310 -13.42 -6.73 -19.46
C ARG A 310 -13.13 -7.60 -18.24
N ASP A 311 -12.02 -7.34 -17.53
CA ASP A 311 -11.68 -8.05 -16.28
C ASP A 311 -12.62 -7.69 -15.11
N LEU A 312 -13.25 -6.51 -15.13
CA LEU A 312 -14.33 -6.14 -14.21
C LEU A 312 -15.65 -6.89 -14.49
N ALA A 313 -15.87 -7.36 -15.72
CA ALA A 313 -17.07 -8.11 -16.12
C ALA A 313 -16.87 -9.63 -16.11
N GLY A 314 -15.65 -10.13 -16.31
CA GLY A 314 -15.35 -11.56 -16.47
C GLY A 314 -15.12 -12.36 -15.19
N GLY A 315 -15.12 -11.74 -14.01
CA GLY A 315 -14.86 -12.42 -12.72
C GLY A 315 -16.08 -13.03 -12.03
N TYR A 316 -17.28 -12.92 -12.61
CA TYR A 316 -18.51 -13.52 -12.08
C TYR A 316 -18.64 -14.99 -12.50
N GLY A 317 -17.80 -15.84 -11.91
CA GLY A 317 -18.01 -17.29 -11.85
C GLY A 317 -18.39 -17.66 -10.42
N SER A 318 -19.69 -17.65 -10.13
CA SER A 318 -20.27 -18.11 -8.88
C SER A 318 -19.93 -19.60 -8.63
N ARG A 319 -19.32 -19.91 -7.49
CA ARG A 319 -19.79 -21.02 -6.67
C ARG A 319 -20.43 -20.43 -5.42
N GLN A 320 -21.76 -20.48 -5.42
CA GLN A 320 -22.60 -20.27 -4.25
C GLN A 320 -22.27 -21.31 -3.19
N LEU A 321 -22.17 -20.89 -1.94
CA LEU A 321 -22.58 -21.67 -0.76
C LEU A 321 -22.88 -20.65 0.35
N CYS A 322 -24.14 -20.23 0.43
CA CYS A 322 -24.71 -19.65 1.65
C CYS A 322 -25.22 -20.80 2.51
N PRO A 323 -24.89 -20.90 3.81
CA PRO A 323 -25.63 -21.80 4.69
C PRO A 323 -27.03 -21.22 4.94
N HIS A 324 -28.04 -22.00 4.58
CA HIS A 324 -29.41 -21.82 5.04
C HIS A 324 -29.45 -22.10 6.55
N TYR A 325 -29.77 -21.10 7.37
CA TYR A 325 -30.11 -21.32 8.77
C TYR A 325 -31.58 -21.72 8.81
N GLY A 326 -31.83 -23.02 8.95
CA GLY A 326 -33.17 -23.58 9.18
C GLY A 326 -33.49 -23.52 10.67
N ASP A 327 -34.55 -22.78 11.00
CA ASP A 327 -35.29 -22.91 12.25
C ASP A 327 -35.82 -24.35 12.36
N THR A 328 -35.40 -25.07 13.39
CA THR A 328 -36.17 -26.22 13.91
C THR A 328 -36.26 -26.06 15.41
N GLY A 329 -37.37 -25.44 15.84
CA GLY A 329 -37.83 -25.53 17.22
C GLY A 329 -38.22 -26.99 17.50
N THR A 330 -37.55 -27.60 18.47
CA THR A 330 -38.00 -28.83 19.09
C THR A 330 -39.05 -28.49 20.13
N GLU A 331 -40.29 -28.81 19.77
CA GLU A 331 -41.43 -28.97 20.65
C GLU A 331 -41.17 -30.20 21.54
N THR A 332 -41.13 -30.01 22.86
CA THR A 332 -41.29 -31.09 23.85
C THR A 332 -42.24 -30.59 24.91
N GLU A 333 -43.49 -31.03 24.85
CA GLU A 333 -44.44 -31.04 25.96
C GLU A 333 -44.71 -32.50 26.33
N VAL A 334 -44.44 -32.81 27.62
CA VAL A 334 -44.83 -33.96 28.46
C VAL A 334 -44.32 -35.35 28.09
#